data_AF-A0A3D0QZ49-F1
#
_entry.id   AF-A0A3D0QZ49-F1
#
_cell.length_a   1.000
_cell.length_b   1.000
_cell.length_c   1.000
_cell.angle_alpha   90.00
_cell.angle_beta   90.00
_cell.angle_gamma   90.00
#
_symmetry.space_group_name_H-M   'P 1'
#
loop_
_entity.id
_entity.type
_entity.pdbx_description
1 polymer ?
#
loop_
_entity_poly.entity_id
_entity_poly.type
_entity_poly.pdbx_seq_one_letter_code
_entity_poly.pdbx_strand_id
1 'polypeptide(L)' 'MTIPKLAERVGRSRTLIHRLASSPDEGWPAPVYRPGSTRPEYDVKWFDQYWAQRQTSIRQGKRTDLEKPPPAE' A
#
# COMPACT_ATOMS: atom_id res chain seq x y z
N MET A 1 5.29 4.20 11.06
CA MET A 1 6.26 3.86 9.99
C MET A 1 6.21 4.89 8.88
N THR A 2 7.35 5.25 8.30
CA THR A 2 7.43 6.30 7.26
C THR A 2 7.05 5.76 5.88
N ILE A 3 6.60 6.63 4.97
CA ILE A 3 6.27 6.31 3.58
C ILE A 3 7.33 5.44 2.86
N PRO A 4 8.65 5.75 2.90
CA PRO A 4 9.65 4.91 2.25
C PRO A 4 9.65 3.47 2.79
N LYS A 5 9.56 3.29 4.12
CA LYS A 5 9.51 1.95 4.72
C LYS A 5 8.23 1.19 4.38
N LEU A 6 7.10 1.89 4.26
CA LEU A 6 5.85 1.27 3.78
C LEU A 6 5.99 0.81 2.34
N ALA A 7 6.62 1.60 1.48
CA ALA A 7 6.84 1.27 0.08
C ALA A 7 7.73 0.04 -0.08
N GLU A 8 8.85 -0.02 0.67
CA GLU A 8 9.72 -1.19 0.72
C GLU A 8 8.98 -2.44 1.19
N ARG A 9 8.13 -2.32 2.22
CA ARG A 9 7.36 -3.43 2.78
C ARG A 9 6.45 -4.12 1.76
N VAL A 10 5.82 -3.35 0.87
CA VAL A 10 4.92 -3.90 -0.16
C VAL A 10 5.59 -4.07 -1.53
N GLY A 11 6.90 -3.85 -1.62
CA GLY A 11 7.66 -3.96 -2.87
C GLY A 11 7.20 -2.96 -3.93
N ARG A 12 6.78 -1.75 -3.53
CA ARG A 12 6.31 -0.70 -4.46
C ARG A 12 7.15 0.56 -4.37
N SER A 13 7.00 1.43 -5.37
CA SER A 13 7.71 2.70 -5.43
C SER A 13 7.22 3.67 -4.36
N ARG A 14 8.15 4.37 -3.70
CA ARG A 14 7.85 5.45 -2.73
C ARG A 14 6.86 6.48 -3.29
N THR A 15 7.03 6.87 -4.55
CA THR A 15 6.17 7.86 -5.23
C THR A 15 4.71 7.40 -5.29
N LEU A 16 4.46 6.11 -5.51
CA LEU A 16 3.12 5.56 -5.52
C LEU A 16 2.47 5.74 -4.16
N ILE A 17 3.14 5.28 -3.10
CA ILE A 17 2.63 5.38 -1.73
C ILE A 17 2.42 6.84 -1.33
N HIS A 18 3.33 7.74 -1.71
CA HIS A 18 3.17 9.17 -1.49
C HIS A 18 1.94 9.74 -2.19
N ARG A 19 1.69 9.34 -3.45
CA ARG A 19 0.51 9.77 -4.21
C ARG A 19 -0.77 9.31 -3.52
N LEU A 20 -0.83 8.06 -3.09
CA LEU A 20 -1.97 7.50 -2.35
C LEU A 20 -2.21 8.23 -1.03
N ALA A 21 -1.16 8.51 -0.28
CA ALA A 21 -1.23 9.28 0.96
C ALA A 21 -1.70 10.73 0.76
N SER A 22 -1.48 11.28 -0.43
CA SER A 22 -1.90 12.65 -0.81
C SER A 22 -3.27 12.68 -1.50
N SER A 23 -3.83 11.52 -1.85
CA SER A 23 -5.13 11.40 -2.50
C SER A 23 -6.24 11.38 -1.44
N PRO A 24 -7.16 12.36 -1.44
CA PRO A 24 -8.25 12.41 -0.47
C PRO A 24 -9.24 11.25 -0.63
N ASP A 25 -9.41 10.72 -1.85
CA ASP A 25 -10.31 9.60 -2.16
C ASP A 25 -9.90 8.27 -1.49
N GLU A 26 -8.65 8.16 -1.06
CA GLU A 26 -8.09 6.93 -0.51
C GLU A 26 -8.33 6.77 1.00
N GLY A 27 -8.80 7.83 1.67
CA GLY A 27 -9.13 7.78 3.11
C GLY A 27 -7.91 7.52 4.01
N TRP A 28 -6.73 7.97 3.60
CA TRP A 28 -5.52 7.80 4.40
C TRP A 28 -5.63 8.53 5.75
N PRO A 29 -5.17 7.91 6.85
CA PRO A 29 -5.17 8.55 8.16
C PRO A 29 -4.18 9.69 8.16
N ALA A 30 -4.45 10.70 8.98
CA ALA A 30 -3.51 11.79 9.22
C ALA A 30 -2.17 11.22 9.71
N PRO A 31 -1.04 11.68 9.16
CA PRO A 31 0.26 11.26 9.64
C PRO A 31 0.48 11.70 11.09
N VAL A 32 1.06 10.80 11.88
CA VAL A 32 1.51 11.09 13.24
C VAL A 32 2.94 11.62 13.16
N TYR A 33 3.17 12.78 13.77
CA TYR A 33 4.51 13.35 13.91
C TYR A 33 5.00 13.06 15.33
N ARG A 34 6.10 12.32 15.45
CA ARG A 34 6.73 12.15 16.76
C ARG A 34 7.43 13.43 17.20
N PRO A 35 7.40 13.76 18.50
CA PRO A 35 8.15 14.88 19.03
C PRO A 35 9.64 14.69 18.71
N GLY A 36 10.26 15.69 18.08
CA GLY A 36 11.65 15.63 17.62
C GLY A 36 11.85 14.99 16.24
N SER A 37 10.78 14.60 15.53
CA SER A 37 10.87 14.14 14.15
C SER A 37 9.97 14.94 13.21
N THR A 38 10.56 15.46 12.15
CA THR A 38 9.82 16.12 11.06
C THR A 38 9.21 15.11 10.08
N ARG A 39 9.47 13.80 10.27
CA ARG A 39 9.03 12.76 9.34
C ARG A 39 7.64 12.26 9.72
N PRO A 40 6.67 12.25 8.79
CA PRO A 40 5.35 11.70 9.04
C PRO A 40 5.43 10.17 9.21
N GLU A 41 4.79 9.67 10.26
CA GLU A 41 4.62 8.25 10.53
C GLU A 41 3.16 7.83 10.41
N TYR A 42 2.96 6.67 9.79
CA TYR A 42 1.66 6.05 9.59
C TYR A 42 1.59 4.72 10.34
N ASP A 43 0.37 4.32 10.71
CA ASP A 43 0.13 3.02 11.31
C ASP A 43 0.33 1.89 10.27
N VAL A 44 1.17 0.92 10.63
CA VAL A 44 1.52 -0.20 9.74
C VAL A 44 0.37 -1.19 9.61
N LYS A 45 -0.36 -1.45 10.70
CA LYS A 45 -1.48 -2.41 10.69
C LYS A 45 -2.61 -1.88 9.82
N TRP A 46 -2.92 -0.59 9.96
CA TRP A 46 -3.89 0.07 9.08
C TRP A 46 -3.46 0.00 7.62
N PHE A 47 -2.19 0.32 7.33
CA PHE A 47 -1.68 0.28 5.96
C PHE A 47 -1.72 -1.13 5.35
N ASP A 48 -1.34 -2.16 6.11
CA ASP A 48 -1.39 -3.56 5.64
C ASP A 48 -2.85 -3.98 5.34
N GLN A 49 -3.83 -3.59 6.17
CA GLN A 49 -5.25 -3.85 5.92
C GLN A 49 -5.76 -3.13 4.68
N TYR A 50 -5.48 -1.83 4.57
CA TYR A 50 -5.80 -1.01 3.40
C TYR A 50 -5.19 -1.60 2.13
N TRP A 51 -3.93 -2.02 2.18
CA TRP A 51 -3.23 -2.57 1.02
C TRP A 51 -3.78 -3.94 0.61
N ALA A 52 -4.18 -4.78 1.56
CA ALA A 52 -4.85 -6.05 1.28
C ALA A 52 -6.23 -5.83 0.63
N GLN A 53 -7.02 -4.88 1.14
CA GLN A 53 -8.31 -4.50 0.54
C GLN A 53 -8.13 -3.93 -0.86
N ARG A 54 -7.16 -3.03 -1.06
CA ARG A 54 -6.83 -2.46 -2.37
C ARG A 54 -6.43 -3.53 -3.37
N GLN A 55 -5.56 -4.47 -2.98
CA GLN A 55 -5.20 -5.60 -3.83
C GLN A 55 -6.41 -6.47 -4.18
N THR A 56 -7.34 -6.65 -3.24
CA THR A 56 -8.59 -7.38 -3.48
C THR A 56 -9.50 -6.65 -4.46
N SER A 57 -9.65 -5.32 -4.36
CA SER A 57 -10.39 -4.52 -5.35
C SER A 57 -9.72 -4.47 -6.72
N ILE A 58 -8.39 -4.36 -6.77
CA ILE A 58 -7.62 -4.51 -8.03
C ILE A 58 -7.88 -5.89 -8.65
N ARG A 59 -8.00 -6.93 -7.82
CA ARG A 59 -8.28 -8.29 -8.27
C ARG A 59 -9.73 -8.48 -8.76
N GLN A 60 -10.70 -7.76 -8.20
CA GLN A 60 -12.10 -7.78 -8.66
C GLN A 60 -12.31 -7.09 -10.02
N GLY A 61 -11.46 -6.13 -10.38
CA GLY A 61 -11.40 -5.55 -11.73
C GLY A 61 -10.49 -6.33 -12.68
N LYS A 62 -10.78 -7.62 -12.94
CA LYS A 62 -10.10 -8.51 -13.91
C LYS A 62 -8.56 -8.61 -13.82
N ARG A 63 -8.09 -9.81 -13.44
CA ARG A 63 -6.96 -10.47 -14.14
C ARG A 63 -7.39 -11.84 -14.64
N THR A 64 -7.75 -11.90 -15.91
CA THR A 64 -7.87 -13.12 -16.72
C THR A 64 -6.49 -13.58 -17.25
N ASP A 65 -5.41 -13.35 -16.49
CA ASP A 65 -4.02 -13.48 -17.01
C ASP A 65 -3.06 -14.25 -16.09
N LEU A 66 -3.50 -14.82 -14.97
CA LEU A 66 -2.60 -15.62 -14.13
C LEU A 66 -3.18 -16.95 -13.63
N GLU A 67 -3.98 -17.61 -14.46
CA GLU A 67 -4.07 -19.06 -14.45
C GLU A 67 -3.21 -19.59 -15.61
N LYS A 68 -1.89 -19.66 -15.40
CA LYS A 68 -1.10 -20.64 -16.15
C LYS A 68 -1.23 -21.93 -15.34
N PRO A 69 -1.98 -22.95 -15.79
CA PRO A 69 -1.89 -24.25 -15.15
C PRO A 69 -0.41 -24.68 -15.18
N PRO A 70 0.15 -25.22 -14.07
CA PRO A 70 1.46 -25.84 -14.15
C PRO A 70 1.39 -26.94 -15.23
N PRO A 71 2.38 -27.05 -16.15
CA PRO A 71 2.45 -28.21 -17.01
C PRO A 71 2.63 -29.43 -16.10
N ALA A 72 1.65 -30.33 -16.13
CA ALA A 72 1.80 -31.67 -15.61
C ALA A 72 2.68 -32.43 -16.60
N GLU A 73 3.89 -32.78 -16.17
CA GLU A 73 4.67 -33.88 -16.75
C GLU A 73 5.25 -34.70 -15.59
#